data_AF-A0A652YV26-F1
#
_entry.id   AF-A0A652YV26-F1
#
_cell.length_a   1.000
_cell.length_b   1.000
_cell.length_c   1.000
_cell.angle_alpha   90.00
_cell.angle_beta   90.00
_cell.angle_gamma   90.00
#
_symmetry.space_group_name_H-M   'P 1'
#
loop_
_entity.id
_entity.type
_entity.pdbx_description
1 polymer ?
#
loop_
_entity_poly.entity_id
_entity_poly.type
_entity_poly.pdbx_seq_one_letter_code
_entity_poly.pdbx_strand_id
1 'polypeptide(L)'
;MTATVDVPKGSATPSRRPSRRWIPFGAANLVIVLVLALASWYLLADPVTSPWNFYPLPFNAALFWAILFVVFIGFNCEFAGFDRLPQPARGVAIMAATAVFAVVVTWLLANGIGSLYPDFAAGRAGGLGYFAGALFVLFGFGTWVMVVLNWQHWPWVSIGMKQPLVGLCEIAFVAVPTLALYFVFGLPSVSLSATNPLMTVDTVLGWFYCVVVVVILTGQTLENWPWRLFGSGGKTALAATVGNFALGTGLYFVALSVVKVLLGSAAVAELGGVVNQFPAQLGVCWAFWMIFWANAFGNKPTGFADGVNLLIRAVLTLGLAVVTFLFYYRFAAEHILHEPAVADGLHGNALGFVDWTVLWTLFYVVGFQSLGLGRLKPGSA
;
A
#
# COMPACT_ATOMS: atom_id res chain seq x y z
N MET A 1 -2.20 52.49 -51.19
CA MET A 1 -2.30 51.16 -51.83
C MET A 1 -1.20 50.31 -51.25
N THR A 2 -1.53 49.50 -50.25
CA THR A 2 -0.58 48.70 -49.46
C THR A 2 -0.98 47.23 -49.63
N ALA A 3 -0.03 46.45 -50.15
CA ALA A 3 -0.19 45.07 -50.53
C ALA A 3 -0.50 44.18 -49.32
N THR A 4 -1.52 43.34 -49.47
CA THR A 4 -1.86 42.24 -48.58
C THR A 4 -0.80 41.15 -48.67
N VAL A 5 -0.16 40.82 -47.54
CA VAL A 5 0.73 39.66 -47.41
C VAL A 5 -0.11 38.44 -47.06
N ASP A 6 -0.10 37.47 -47.96
CA ASP A 6 -0.70 36.14 -47.76
C ASP A 6 -0.04 35.42 -46.58
N VAL A 7 -0.87 34.97 -45.64
CA VAL A 7 -0.46 34.08 -44.54
C VAL A 7 -0.38 32.65 -45.08
N PRO A 8 0.78 31.96 -45.01
CA PRO A 8 0.85 30.56 -45.42
C PRO A 8 0.01 29.69 -44.47
N LYS A 9 -1.04 29.09 -45.01
CA LYS A 9 -1.72 27.94 -44.39
C LYS A 9 -0.79 26.73 -44.44
N GLY A 10 -0.45 26.22 -43.25
CA GLY A 10 -0.31 24.78 -43.04
C GLY A 10 1.07 24.27 -42.64
N SER A 11 1.15 23.79 -41.40
CA SER A 11 1.48 22.38 -41.18
C SER A 11 0.66 21.88 -40.00
N ALA A 12 -0.42 21.15 -40.27
CA ALA A 12 -1.09 20.36 -39.25
C ALA A 12 -0.05 19.39 -38.68
N THR A 13 0.33 19.59 -37.42
CA THR A 13 1.10 18.62 -36.64
C THR A 13 0.37 17.28 -36.76
N PRO A 14 1.02 16.19 -37.21
CA PRO A 14 0.35 14.91 -37.31
C PRO A 14 -0.20 14.57 -35.92
N SER A 15 -1.52 14.35 -35.85
CA SER A 15 -2.18 13.89 -34.64
C SER A 15 -1.56 12.55 -34.25
N ARG A 16 -0.58 12.61 -33.34
CA ARG A 16 0.13 11.42 -32.86
C ARG A 16 -0.92 10.58 -32.16
N ARG A 17 -1.32 9.46 -32.79
CA ARG A 17 -2.31 8.53 -32.22
C ARG A 17 -1.94 8.27 -30.75
N PRO A 18 -2.91 8.30 -29.81
CA PRO A 18 -2.63 7.98 -28.43
C PRO A 18 -1.93 6.62 -28.37
N SER A 19 -0.71 6.60 -27.84
CA SER A 19 0.09 5.38 -27.74
C SER A 19 -0.63 4.40 -26.81
N ARG A 20 -1.26 3.35 -27.36
CA ARG A 20 -1.87 2.25 -26.58
C ARG A 20 -0.83 1.34 -25.91
N ARG A 21 0.47 1.70 -25.96
CA ARG A 21 1.56 0.91 -25.37
C ARG A 21 1.51 0.81 -23.84
N TRP A 22 0.70 1.64 -23.18
CA TRP A 22 0.51 1.58 -21.72
C TRP A 22 -0.16 0.28 -21.25
N ILE A 23 -1.06 -0.32 -22.04
CA ILE A 23 -1.69 -1.60 -21.70
C ILE A 23 -0.66 -2.74 -21.69
N PRO A 24 0.08 -3.02 -22.79
CA PRO A 24 1.07 -4.09 -22.77
C PRO A 24 2.23 -3.81 -21.81
N PHE A 25 2.58 -2.54 -21.56
CA PHE A 25 3.57 -2.19 -20.54
C PHE A 25 3.09 -2.53 -19.12
N GLY A 26 1.88 -2.13 -18.74
CA GLY A 26 1.32 -2.46 -17.44
C GLY A 26 1.11 -3.97 -17.25
N ALA A 27 0.63 -4.66 -18.28
CA ALA A 27 0.48 -6.12 -18.26
C ALA A 27 1.83 -6.85 -18.12
N ALA A 28 2.87 -6.41 -18.84
CA ALA A 28 4.20 -7.00 -18.70
C ALA A 28 4.79 -6.78 -17.29
N ASN A 29 4.61 -5.59 -16.71
CA ASN A 29 4.98 -5.35 -15.32
C ASN A 29 4.22 -6.28 -14.36
N LEU A 30 2.93 -6.53 -14.60
CA LEU A 30 2.09 -7.34 -13.71
C LEU A 30 2.59 -8.77 -13.70
N VAL A 31 2.86 -9.34 -14.88
CA VAL A 31 3.43 -10.69 -15.00
C VAL A 31 4.76 -10.78 -14.28
N ILE A 32 5.67 -9.83 -14.47
CA ILE A 32 6.99 -9.87 -13.82
C ILE A 32 6.86 -9.76 -12.30
N VAL A 33 6.04 -8.82 -11.81
CA VAL A 33 5.80 -8.66 -10.37
C VAL A 33 5.22 -9.94 -9.77
N LEU A 34 4.22 -10.56 -10.40
CA LEU A 34 3.62 -11.81 -9.92
C LEU A 34 4.61 -12.97 -9.93
N VAL A 35 5.43 -13.11 -10.99
CA VAL A 35 6.45 -14.16 -11.06
C VAL A 35 7.50 -13.98 -9.96
N LEU A 36 8.00 -12.75 -9.76
CA LEU A 36 8.96 -12.46 -8.70
C LEU A 36 8.37 -12.67 -7.31
N ALA A 37 7.12 -12.23 -7.09
CA ALA A 37 6.40 -12.43 -5.84
C ALA A 37 6.21 -13.92 -5.52
N LEU A 38 5.76 -14.73 -6.49
CA LEU A 38 5.57 -16.17 -6.32
C LEU A 38 6.88 -16.92 -6.10
N ALA A 39 7.90 -16.66 -6.93
CA ALA A 39 9.19 -17.35 -6.81
C ALA A 39 9.84 -17.09 -5.44
N SER A 40 9.76 -15.85 -4.97
CA SER A 40 10.29 -15.48 -3.66
C SER A 40 9.38 -15.88 -2.50
N TRP A 41 8.06 -16.01 -2.70
CA TRP A 41 7.14 -16.61 -1.73
C TRP A 41 7.51 -18.07 -1.47
N TYR A 42 7.66 -18.89 -2.52
CA TYR A 42 8.12 -20.28 -2.39
C TYR A 42 9.49 -20.40 -1.73
N LEU A 43 10.37 -19.43 -1.96
CA LEU A 43 11.67 -19.43 -1.30
C LEU A 43 11.56 -19.07 0.19
N LEU A 44 10.73 -18.11 0.59
CA LEU A 44 10.83 -17.45 1.90
C LEU A 44 9.66 -17.71 2.87
N ALA A 45 8.46 -17.93 2.36
CA ALA A 45 7.22 -17.83 3.14
C ALA A 45 6.25 -18.98 2.90
N ASP A 46 6.31 -19.70 1.78
CA ASP A 46 5.35 -20.76 1.52
C ASP A 46 5.35 -21.83 2.62
N PRO A 47 4.20 -22.18 3.23
CA PRO A 47 4.14 -23.09 4.38
C PRO A 47 4.57 -24.53 4.08
N VAL A 48 4.61 -24.93 2.82
CA VAL A 48 4.87 -26.31 2.39
C VAL A 48 6.24 -26.44 1.73
N THR A 49 6.62 -25.47 0.91
CA THR A 49 7.80 -25.54 0.05
C THR A 49 9.00 -24.75 0.57
N SER A 50 8.78 -23.72 1.41
CA SER A 50 9.88 -22.89 1.89
C SER A 50 10.75 -23.66 2.90
N PRO A 51 12.09 -23.64 2.76
CA PRO A 51 12.99 -24.31 3.70
C PRO A 51 13.09 -23.59 5.07
N TRP A 52 12.57 -22.37 5.20
CA TRP A 52 12.79 -21.53 6.39
C TRP A 52 11.65 -21.55 7.41
N ASN A 53 10.45 -22.01 7.03
CA ASN A 53 9.26 -22.06 7.89
C ASN A 53 8.93 -20.72 8.59
N PHE A 54 9.05 -19.59 7.88
CA PHE A 54 8.81 -18.26 8.46
C PHE A 54 7.33 -17.82 8.47
N TYR A 55 6.42 -18.64 7.97
CA TYR A 55 5.01 -18.31 7.87
C TYR A 55 4.20 -18.67 9.13
N PRO A 56 3.21 -17.85 9.50
CA PRO A 56 2.96 -16.50 9.00
C PRO A 56 3.94 -15.47 9.62
N LEU A 57 4.49 -15.79 10.78
CA LEU A 57 5.42 -14.96 11.54
C LEU A 57 6.72 -15.75 11.77
N PRO A 58 7.89 -15.11 11.63
CA PRO A 58 8.11 -13.66 11.58
C PRO A 58 7.99 -13.01 10.20
N PHE A 59 7.69 -13.75 9.12
CA PHE A 59 7.71 -13.22 7.75
C PHE A 59 6.83 -11.97 7.57
N ASN A 60 5.55 -12.03 7.98
CA ASN A 60 4.63 -10.90 7.82
C ASN A 60 5.08 -9.65 8.59
N ALA A 61 5.70 -9.82 9.76
CA ALA A 61 6.21 -8.70 10.53
C ALA A 61 7.36 -7.99 9.79
N ALA A 62 8.30 -8.76 9.24
CA ALA A 62 9.38 -8.22 8.42
C ALA A 62 8.84 -7.56 7.14
N LEU A 63 7.86 -8.18 6.48
CA LEU A 63 7.18 -7.60 5.32
C LEU A 63 6.58 -6.22 5.61
N PHE A 64 5.85 -6.06 6.71
CA PHE A 64 5.26 -4.77 7.06
C PHE A 64 6.35 -3.72 7.29
N TRP A 65 7.40 -4.04 8.04
CA TRP A 65 8.53 -3.12 8.22
C TRP A 65 9.27 -2.80 6.91
N ALA A 66 9.37 -3.75 5.99
CA ALA A 66 9.92 -3.52 4.65
C ALA A 66 9.09 -2.50 3.87
N ILE A 67 7.77 -2.64 3.85
CA ILE A 67 6.87 -1.68 3.19
C ILE A 67 7.01 -0.29 3.83
N LEU A 68 7.03 -0.22 5.16
CA LEU A 68 7.17 1.05 5.87
C LEU A 68 8.50 1.74 5.56
N PHE A 69 9.58 0.98 5.45
CA PHE A 69 10.87 1.53 5.05
C PHE A 69 10.81 2.14 3.65
N VAL A 70 10.15 1.45 2.70
CA VAL A 70 9.96 1.99 1.34
C VAL A 70 9.11 3.26 1.37
N VAL A 71 8.12 3.37 2.26
CA VAL A 71 7.39 4.63 2.50
C VAL A 71 8.37 5.72 2.94
N PHE A 72 9.23 5.47 3.93
CA PHE A 72 10.21 6.45 4.38
C PHE A 72 11.17 6.88 3.28
N ILE A 73 11.83 5.94 2.61
CA ILE A 73 12.84 6.31 1.63
C ILE A 73 12.24 6.83 0.32
N GLY A 74 11.10 6.28 -0.11
CA GLY A 74 10.53 6.53 -1.43
C GLY A 74 9.46 7.61 -1.45
N PHE A 75 8.61 7.66 -0.43
CA PHE A 75 7.50 8.62 -0.35
C PHE A 75 7.94 9.85 0.42
N ASN A 76 8.41 9.70 1.65
CA ASN A 76 8.79 10.86 2.47
C ASN A 76 10.07 11.52 1.96
N CYS A 77 11.12 10.73 1.72
CA CYS A 77 12.44 11.23 1.31
C CYS A 77 12.67 11.26 -0.22
N GLU A 78 11.67 10.90 -1.04
CA GLU A 78 11.73 10.90 -2.53
C GLU A 78 12.97 10.21 -3.14
N PHE A 79 13.42 9.12 -2.53
CA PHE A 79 14.62 8.37 -2.90
C PHE A 79 15.93 9.18 -2.87
N ALA A 80 15.97 10.29 -2.13
CA ALA A 80 17.17 11.09 -1.97
C ALA A 80 18.38 10.24 -1.56
N GLY A 81 19.43 10.27 -2.38
CA GLY A 81 20.65 9.47 -2.21
C GLY A 81 20.67 8.20 -3.06
N PHE A 82 19.53 7.55 -3.27
CA PHE A 82 19.40 6.39 -4.18
C PHE A 82 19.26 6.82 -5.64
N ASP A 83 18.72 8.01 -5.88
CA ASP A 83 18.55 8.65 -7.19
C ASP A 83 19.86 8.84 -7.97
N ARG A 84 20.99 8.93 -7.26
CA ARG A 84 22.35 9.05 -7.84
C ARG A 84 22.91 7.73 -8.40
N LEU A 85 22.31 6.59 -8.07
CA LEU A 85 22.78 5.29 -8.49
C LEU A 85 22.23 4.92 -9.88
N PRO A 86 23.05 4.40 -10.81
CA PRO A 86 22.55 3.89 -12.09
C PRO A 86 21.76 2.58 -11.88
N GLN A 87 20.93 2.21 -12.86
CA GLN A 87 20.32 0.87 -12.87
C GLN A 87 21.37 -0.18 -13.30
N PRO A 88 21.37 -1.39 -12.70
CA PRO A 88 20.43 -1.90 -11.70
C PRO A 88 20.79 -1.56 -10.24
N ALA A 89 21.91 -0.87 -10.00
CA ALA A 89 22.44 -0.62 -8.64
C ALA A 89 21.45 0.12 -7.74
N ARG A 90 20.65 1.06 -8.28
CA ARG A 90 19.58 1.73 -7.53
C ARG A 90 18.57 0.74 -6.94
N GLY A 91 17.99 -0.13 -7.78
CA GLY A 91 16.99 -1.11 -7.33
C GLY A 91 17.58 -2.10 -6.32
N VAL A 92 18.82 -2.55 -6.55
CA VAL A 92 19.53 -3.44 -5.61
C VAL A 92 19.77 -2.76 -4.27
N ALA A 93 20.22 -1.50 -4.26
CA ALA A 93 20.47 -0.75 -3.02
C ALA A 93 19.18 -0.51 -2.22
N ILE A 94 18.09 -0.16 -2.89
CA ILE A 94 16.76 0.00 -2.26
C ILE A 94 16.32 -1.33 -1.63
N MET A 95 16.38 -2.43 -2.39
CA MET A 95 15.95 -3.75 -1.93
C MET A 95 16.80 -4.24 -0.76
N ALA A 96 18.13 -4.09 -0.83
CA ALA A 96 19.05 -4.49 0.23
C ALA A 96 18.84 -3.68 1.51
N ALA A 97 18.75 -2.34 1.41
CA ALA A 97 18.49 -1.47 2.55
C ALA A 97 17.14 -1.81 3.21
N THR A 98 16.12 -2.09 2.39
CA THR A 98 14.80 -2.49 2.86
C THR A 98 14.83 -3.81 3.62
N ALA A 99 15.50 -4.83 3.06
CA ALA A 99 15.62 -6.14 3.70
C ALA A 99 16.37 -6.06 5.03
N VAL A 100 17.51 -5.34 5.06
CA VAL A 100 18.30 -5.16 6.29
C VAL A 100 17.48 -4.43 7.35
N PHE A 101 16.81 -3.33 6.99
CA PHE A 101 15.99 -2.58 7.93
C PHE A 101 14.85 -3.45 8.50
N ALA A 102 14.11 -4.15 7.64
CA ALA A 102 12.99 -4.99 8.03
C ALA A 102 13.40 -6.08 9.03
N VAL A 103 14.50 -6.79 8.75
CA VAL A 103 15.04 -7.84 9.63
C VAL A 103 15.51 -7.24 10.95
N VAL A 104 16.29 -6.16 10.91
CA VAL A 104 16.86 -5.54 12.12
C VAL A 104 15.76 -5.00 13.03
N VAL A 105 14.78 -4.28 12.50
CA VAL A 105 13.69 -3.72 13.30
C VAL A 105 12.81 -4.82 13.88
N THR A 106 12.46 -5.84 13.08
CA THR A 106 11.69 -6.98 13.56
C THR A 106 12.42 -7.71 14.70
N TRP A 107 13.73 -7.90 14.56
CA TRP A 107 14.56 -8.52 15.59
C TRP A 107 14.68 -7.65 16.85
N LEU A 108 14.93 -6.34 16.69
CA LEU A 108 15.06 -5.39 17.81
C LEU A 108 13.76 -5.26 18.60
N LEU A 109 12.61 -5.24 17.94
CA LEU A 109 11.31 -5.22 18.64
C LEU A 109 11.06 -6.53 19.37
N ALA A 110 11.25 -7.67 18.69
CA ALA A 110 10.86 -8.95 19.24
C ALA A 110 11.80 -9.47 20.35
N ASN A 111 13.10 -9.17 20.25
CA ASN A 111 14.13 -9.66 21.16
C ASN A 111 14.70 -8.54 22.04
N GLY A 112 14.89 -7.34 21.50
CA GLY A 112 15.35 -6.18 22.27
C GLY A 112 14.25 -5.65 23.17
N ILE A 113 13.22 -5.02 22.60
CA ILE A 113 12.06 -4.50 23.36
C ILE A 113 11.32 -5.65 24.05
N GLY A 114 11.14 -6.79 23.37
CA GLY A 114 10.51 -7.98 23.94
C GLY A 114 11.14 -8.52 25.21
N SER A 115 12.44 -8.28 25.44
CA SER A 115 13.12 -8.63 26.70
C SER A 115 12.73 -7.72 27.87
N LEU A 116 12.29 -6.49 27.59
CA LEU A 116 11.87 -5.49 28.58
C LEU A 116 10.36 -5.44 28.74
N TYR A 117 9.63 -5.63 27.64
CA TYR A 117 8.17 -5.56 27.54
C TYR A 117 7.64 -6.85 26.90
N PRO A 118 7.13 -7.80 27.70
CA PRO A 118 6.72 -9.12 27.22
C PRO A 118 5.68 -9.12 26.09
N ASP A 119 4.91 -8.03 25.94
CA ASP A 119 3.97 -7.84 24.84
C ASP A 119 4.61 -8.00 23.46
N PHE A 120 5.89 -7.67 23.32
CA PHE A 120 6.64 -7.76 22.05
C PHE A 120 7.45 -9.05 21.94
N ALA A 121 7.52 -9.89 22.98
CA ALA A 121 8.44 -11.02 23.02
C ALA A 121 8.20 -12.04 21.89
N ALA A 122 9.28 -12.44 21.21
CA ALA A 122 9.25 -13.45 20.14
C ALA A 122 8.61 -14.79 20.58
N GLY A 123 8.70 -15.14 21.86
CA GLY A 123 8.14 -16.37 22.43
C GLY A 123 6.62 -16.37 22.64
N ARG A 124 5.91 -15.26 22.34
CA ARG A 124 4.44 -15.25 22.45
C ARG A 124 3.81 -16.21 21.45
N ALA A 125 2.78 -16.92 21.91
CA ALA A 125 2.05 -17.91 21.12
C ALA A 125 1.63 -17.35 19.75
N GLY A 126 1.80 -18.17 18.71
CA GLY A 126 1.45 -17.80 17.34
C GLY A 126 2.25 -16.62 16.78
N GLY A 127 3.37 -16.21 17.41
CA GLY A 127 4.18 -15.07 16.99
C GLY A 127 3.60 -13.70 17.38
N LEU A 128 2.63 -13.63 18.30
CA LEU A 128 1.94 -12.38 18.66
C LEU A 128 2.86 -11.22 19.07
N GLY A 129 4.07 -11.49 19.58
CA GLY A 129 5.05 -10.45 19.88
C GLY A 129 5.59 -9.75 18.63
N TYR A 130 5.87 -10.52 17.57
CA TYR A 130 6.21 -9.98 16.25
C TYR A 130 5.05 -9.15 15.70
N PHE A 131 3.83 -9.66 15.83
CA PHE A 131 2.64 -8.97 15.36
C PHE A 131 2.38 -7.68 16.14
N ALA A 132 2.59 -7.65 17.46
CA ALA A 132 2.46 -6.43 18.26
C ALA A 132 3.38 -5.31 17.76
N GLY A 133 4.64 -5.65 17.45
CA GLY A 133 5.59 -4.72 16.82
C GLY A 133 5.15 -4.30 15.41
N ALA A 134 4.69 -5.25 14.60
CA ALA A 134 4.31 -4.98 13.23
C ALA A 134 2.98 -4.22 13.09
N LEU A 135 2.07 -4.32 14.07
CA LEU A 135 0.79 -3.60 14.08
C LEU A 135 0.99 -2.07 14.10
N PHE A 136 2.12 -1.58 14.61
CA PHE A 136 2.52 -0.18 14.49
C PHE A 136 2.57 0.28 13.03
N VAL A 137 3.02 -0.59 12.12
CA VAL A 137 3.16 -0.29 10.69
C VAL A 137 1.83 0.08 10.06
N LEU A 138 0.72 -0.52 10.47
CA LEU A 138 -0.60 -0.17 9.95
C LEU A 138 -0.90 1.33 10.13
N PHE A 139 -0.67 1.83 11.36
CA PHE A 139 -0.82 3.24 11.69
C PHE A 139 0.21 4.10 10.98
N GLY A 140 1.45 3.61 10.94
CA GLY A 140 2.56 4.28 10.30
C GLY A 140 2.30 4.54 8.82
N PHE A 141 2.01 3.46 8.09
CA PHE A 141 1.70 3.52 6.67
C PHE A 141 0.60 4.54 6.40
N GLY A 142 -0.54 4.46 7.11
CA GLY A 142 -1.66 5.39 6.90
C GLY A 142 -1.30 6.85 7.16
N THR A 143 -0.54 7.13 8.22
CA THR A 143 -0.19 8.50 8.61
C THR A 143 0.91 9.11 7.75
N TRP A 144 2.00 8.39 7.48
CA TRP A 144 3.10 8.89 6.65
C TRP A 144 2.73 8.99 5.17
N VAL A 145 1.95 8.05 4.64
CA VAL A 145 1.44 8.15 3.26
C VAL A 145 0.45 9.32 3.12
N MET A 146 -0.37 9.60 4.13
CA MET A 146 -1.29 10.75 4.11
C MET A 146 -0.54 12.09 4.01
N VAL A 147 0.56 12.25 4.74
CA VAL A 147 1.36 13.47 4.67
C VAL A 147 1.96 13.70 3.28
N VAL A 148 2.39 12.63 2.63
CA VAL A 148 2.93 12.72 1.26
C VAL A 148 1.82 12.94 0.23
N LEU A 149 0.81 12.06 0.20
CA LEU A 149 -0.21 12.08 -0.87
C LEU A 149 -1.26 13.16 -0.69
N ASN A 150 -1.67 13.45 0.55
CA ASN A 150 -2.78 14.37 0.81
C ASN A 150 -2.33 15.73 1.31
N TRP A 151 -1.32 15.80 2.19
CA TRP A 151 -0.78 17.08 2.65
C TRP A 151 0.24 17.66 1.68
N GLN A 152 0.74 16.85 0.74
CA GLN A 152 1.73 17.25 -0.26
C GLN A 152 2.99 17.83 0.39
N HIS A 153 3.51 17.13 1.40
CA HIS A 153 4.70 17.52 2.17
C HIS A 153 4.58 18.84 2.96
N TRP A 154 3.36 19.35 3.15
CA TRP A 154 3.13 20.52 4.00
C TRP A 154 3.40 20.18 5.48
N PRO A 155 4.02 21.07 6.28
CA PRO A 155 4.40 22.45 5.95
C PRO A 155 5.82 22.62 5.38
N TRP A 156 6.63 21.57 5.32
CA TRP A 156 8.07 21.70 5.10
C TRP A 156 8.43 22.28 3.73
N VAL A 157 7.75 21.86 2.67
CA VAL A 157 7.97 22.45 1.33
C VAL A 157 7.56 23.92 1.26
N SER A 158 6.58 24.35 2.08
CA SER A 158 6.11 25.74 2.08
C SER A 158 7.10 26.72 2.72
N ILE A 159 8.00 26.22 3.58
CA ILE A 159 9.09 27.00 4.18
C ILE A 159 10.42 26.86 3.40
N GLY A 160 10.39 26.31 2.18
CA GLY A 160 11.56 26.21 1.29
C GLY A 160 12.52 25.07 1.62
N MET A 161 12.11 24.12 2.47
CA MET A 161 12.90 22.93 2.78
C MET A 161 12.99 22.01 1.55
N LYS A 162 14.10 21.28 1.42
CA LYS A 162 14.35 20.33 0.33
C LYS A 162 14.56 18.92 0.87
N GLN A 163 14.36 17.93 0.01
CA GLN A 163 14.70 16.55 0.32
C GLN A 163 16.22 16.39 0.58
N PRO A 164 16.64 15.51 1.50
CA PRO A 164 15.83 14.60 2.31
C PRO A 164 15.24 15.23 3.58
N LEU A 165 15.53 16.50 3.88
CA LEU A 165 15.17 17.10 5.17
C LEU A 165 13.65 17.18 5.36
N VAL A 166 12.89 17.44 4.29
CA VAL A 166 11.42 17.35 4.27
C VAL A 166 10.97 16.00 4.81
N GLY A 167 11.39 14.90 4.17
CA GLY A 167 11.03 13.55 4.58
C GLY A 167 11.47 13.20 6.00
N LEU A 168 12.67 13.61 6.42
CA LEU A 168 13.14 13.39 7.79
C LEU A 168 12.27 14.10 8.83
N CYS A 169 11.85 15.33 8.55
CA CYS A 169 10.95 16.05 9.43
C CYS A 169 9.53 15.46 9.44
N GLU A 170 9.04 14.97 8.30
CA GLU A 170 7.78 14.21 8.22
C GLU A 170 7.82 12.97 9.10
N ILE A 171 8.90 12.19 8.98
CA ILE A 171 9.10 10.97 9.75
C ILE A 171 9.05 11.29 11.25
N ALA A 172 9.82 12.27 11.69
CA ALA A 172 9.89 12.67 13.09
C ALA A 172 8.57 13.25 13.63
N PHE A 173 7.93 14.17 12.89
CA PHE A 173 6.73 14.85 13.36
C PHE A 173 5.51 13.93 13.39
N VAL A 174 5.35 13.11 12.35
CA VAL A 174 4.18 12.22 12.20
C VAL A 174 4.30 10.98 13.09
N ALA A 175 5.52 10.63 13.55
CA ALA A 175 5.69 9.57 14.55
C ALA A 175 4.82 9.80 15.81
N VAL A 176 4.60 11.05 16.23
CA VAL A 176 3.78 11.38 17.41
C VAL A 176 2.32 10.93 17.25
N PRO A 177 1.56 11.39 16.22
CA PRO A 177 0.21 10.89 15.99
C PRO A 177 0.18 9.39 15.68
N THR A 178 1.17 8.81 15.00
CA THR A 178 1.25 7.36 14.79
C THR A 178 1.33 6.60 16.11
N LEU A 179 2.21 7.02 17.02
CA LEU A 179 2.36 6.42 18.34
C LEU A 179 1.08 6.59 19.16
N ALA A 180 0.41 7.74 19.09
CA ALA A 180 -0.86 7.95 19.78
C ALA A 180 -1.93 6.94 19.28
N LEU A 181 -2.06 6.77 17.96
CA LEU A 181 -3.00 5.78 17.41
C LEU A 181 -2.63 4.35 17.81
N TYR A 182 -1.34 4.00 17.77
CA TYR A 182 -0.86 2.69 18.17
C TYR A 182 -1.11 2.41 19.66
N PHE A 183 -0.83 3.36 20.55
CA PHE A 183 -1.03 3.16 22.00
C PHE A 183 -2.51 3.20 22.42
N VAL A 184 -3.37 3.87 21.66
CA VAL A 184 -4.81 3.93 21.95
C VAL A 184 -5.57 2.72 21.38
N PHE A 185 -5.26 2.31 20.14
CA PHE A 185 -6.01 1.27 19.43
C PHE A 185 -5.21 -0.01 19.20
N GLY A 186 -3.94 0.12 18.79
CA GLY A 186 -3.09 -0.99 18.41
C GLY A 186 -2.66 -1.87 19.58
N LEU A 187 -1.72 -1.39 20.39
CA LEU A 187 -1.11 -2.14 21.48
C LEU A 187 -2.13 -2.72 22.46
N PRO A 188 -3.17 -1.98 22.93
CA PRO A 188 -4.16 -2.56 23.83
C PRO A 188 -4.90 -3.76 23.24
N SER A 189 -5.09 -3.83 21.92
CA SER A 189 -5.79 -4.95 21.26
C SER A 189 -4.99 -6.27 21.25
N VAL A 190 -3.69 -6.21 21.54
CA VAL A 190 -2.77 -7.36 21.53
C VAL A 190 -1.93 -7.50 22.80
N SER A 191 -2.07 -6.58 23.77
CA SER A 191 -1.30 -6.57 25.01
C SER A 191 -1.79 -7.64 25.99
N LEU A 192 -0.86 -8.19 26.77
CA LEU A 192 -1.12 -9.10 27.88
C LEU A 192 -1.75 -8.37 29.08
N SER A 193 -1.52 -7.06 29.20
CA SER A 193 -1.94 -6.26 30.36
C SER A 193 -3.28 -5.57 30.13
N ALA A 194 -3.77 -5.51 28.90
CA ALA A 194 -5.02 -4.86 28.55
C ALA A 194 -6.18 -5.88 28.57
N THR A 195 -7.10 -5.73 29.51
CA THR A 195 -8.27 -6.62 29.61
C THR A 195 -9.50 -6.10 28.86
N ASN A 196 -9.55 -4.80 28.58
CA ASN A 196 -10.71 -4.13 27.96
C ASN A 196 -10.26 -3.13 26.87
N PRO A 197 -9.71 -3.61 25.73
CA PRO A 197 -9.35 -2.72 24.64
C PRO A 197 -10.59 -2.05 24.03
N LEU A 198 -10.43 -0.82 23.52
CA LEU A 198 -11.52 -0.06 22.87
C LEU A 198 -12.10 -0.80 21.66
N MET A 199 -11.26 -1.55 20.95
CA MET A 199 -11.61 -2.35 19.79
C MET A 199 -10.79 -3.65 19.81
N THR A 200 -11.36 -4.72 19.27
CA THR A 200 -10.63 -5.97 19.04
C THR A 200 -9.59 -5.77 17.94
N VAL A 201 -8.55 -6.60 17.92
CA VAL A 201 -7.53 -6.57 16.88
C VAL A 201 -8.13 -6.68 15.48
N ASP A 202 -9.12 -7.56 15.29
CA ASP A 202 -9.81 -7.74 14.00
C ASP A 202 -10.50 -6.45 13.53
N THR A 203 -11.20 -5.76 14.45
CA THR A 203 -11.87 -4.50 14.15
C THR A 203 -10.86 -3.39 13.89
N VAL A 204 -9.77 -3.29 14.67
CA VAL A 204 -8.71 -2.29 14.46
C VAL A 204 -8.07 -2.45 13.08
N LEU A 205 -7.73 -3.69 12.71
CA LEU A 205 -7.19 -4.01 11.38
C LEU A 205 -8.16 -3.58 10.28
N GLY A 206 -9.40 -4.06 10.33
CA GLY A 206 -10.41 -3.74 9.32
C GLY A 206 -10.69 -2.24 9.19
N TRP A 207 -10.93 -1.57 10.32
CA TRP A 207 -11.29 -0.15 10.35
C TRP A 207 -10.14 0.74 9.90
N PHE A 208 -8.95 0.59 10.49
CA PHE A 208 -7.85 1.48 10.18
C PHE A 208 -7.30 1.24 8.76
N TYR A 209 -7.32 -0.01 8.27
CA TYR A 209 -6.96 -0.27 6.88
C TYR A 209 -7.96 0.39 5.90
N CYS A 210 -9.25 0.51 6.24
CA CYS A 210 -10.17 1.31 5.43
C CYS A 210 -9.79 2.81 5.41
N VAL A 211 -9.26 3.36 6.51
CA VAL A 211 -8.67 4.71 6.50
C VAL A 211 -7.47 4.77 5.54
N VAL A 212 -6.59 3.78 5.57
CA VAL A 212 -5.46 3.66 4.63
C VAL A 212 -5.93 3.62 3.18
N VAL A 213 -6.95 2.80 2.87
CA VAL A 213 -7.52 2.71 1.52
C VAL A 213 -8.03 4.07 1.06
N VAL A 214 -8.74 4.81 1.92
CA VAL A 214 -9.22 6.15 1.59
C VAL A 214 -8.09 7.15 1.38
N VAL A 215 -7.01 7.07 2.17
CA VAL A 215 -5.80 7.89 1.97
C VAL A 215 -5.23 7.67 0.57
N ILE A 216 -5.04 6.41 0.16
CA ILE A 216 -4.51 6.08 -1.19
C ILE A 216 -5.51 6.47 -2.27
N LEU A 217 -6.79 6.14 -2.09
CA LEU A 217 -7.85 6.42 -3.05
C LEU A 217 -7.94 7.92 -3.31
N THR A 218 -8.09 8.72 -2.27
CA THR A 218 -8.21 10.18 -2.41
C THR A 218 -6.90 10.79 -2.90
N GLY A 219 -5.77 10.45 -2.31
CA GLY A 219 -4.48 11.07 -2.59
C GLY A 219 -3.93 10.73 -3.98
N GLN A 220 -3.96 9.46 -4.37
CA GLN A 220 -3.35 8.98 -5.61
C GLN A 220 -4.37 8.77 -6.74
N THR A 221 -5.43 8.00 -6.48
CA THR A 221 -6.38 7.60 -7.52
C THR A 221 -7.28 8.75 -7.94
N LEU A 222 -7.71 9.56 -6.97
CA LEU A 222 -8.58 10.73 -7.14
C LEU A 222 -7.81 12.05 -7.17
N GLU A 223 -6.47 12.02 -7.27
CA GLU A 223 -5.62 13.22 -7.40
C GLU A 223 -5.85 14.27 -6.31
N ASN A 224 -5.91 13.81 -5.06
CA ASN A 224 -6.23 14.56 -3.86
C ASN A 224 -7.64 15.17 -3.82
N TRP A 225 -8.58 14.71 -4.65
CA TRP A 225 -10.00 15.07 -4.52
C TRP A 225 -10.67 14.23 -3.40
N PRO A 226 -11.53 14.83 -2.56
CA PRO A 226 -12.01 16.23 -2.61
C PRO A 226 -11.13 17.22 -1.84
N TRP A 227 -10.06 16.79 -1.17
CA TRP A 227 -9.28 17.63 -0.26
C TRP A 227 -8.66 18.86 -0.94
N ARG A 228 -8.25 18.75 -2.20
CA ARG A 228 -7.74 19.88 -2.99
C ARG A 228 -8.73 21.03 -3.17
N LEU A 229 -10.03 20.80 -2.94
CA LEU A 229 -11.05 21.85 -3.01
C LEU A 229 -10.98 22.81 -1.81
N PHE A 230 -10.31 22.44 -0.72
CA PHE A 230 -10.16 23.28 0.47
C PHE A 230 -9.03 24.32 0.36
N GLY A 231 -8.36 24.40 -0.80
CA GLY A 231 -7.28 25.34 -1.08
C GLY A 231 -5.90 24.68 -1.04
N SER A 232 -4.96 25.31 -0.34
CA SER A 232 -3.58 24.82 -0.24
C SER A 232 -3.07 24.84 1.20
N GLY A 233 -2.03 24.04 1.43
CA GLY A 233 -1.33 23.96 2.72
C GLY A 233 -2.19 23.42 3.85
N GLY A 234 -2.15 24.10 5.00
CA GLY A 234 -2.77 23.61 6.24
C GLY A 234 -4.28 23.32 6.15
N LYS A 235 -5.03 24.04 5.31
CA LYS A 235 -6.47 23.77 5.11
C LYS A 235 -6.72 22.42 4.45
N THR A 236 -5.97 22.12 3.39
CA THR A 236 -6.01 20.83 2.69
C THR A 236 -5.51 19.71 3.61
N ALA A 237 -4.44 19.94 4.37
CA ALA A 237 -3.92 18.97 5.33
C ALA A 237 -4.95 18.63 6.42
N LEU A 238 -5.60 19.64 7.01
CA LEU A 238 -6.64 19.44 8.01
C LEU A 238 -7.87 18.72 7.43
N ALA A 239 -8.35 19.18 6.26
CA ALA A 239 -9.50 18.58 5.58
C ALA A 239 -9.22 17.12 5.19
N ALA A 240 -8.04 16.82 4.66
CA ALA A 240 -7.62 15.47 4.36
C ALA A 240 -7.51 14.60 5.62
N THR A 241 -6.97 15.14 6.71
CA THR A 241 -6.84 14.38 7.97
C THR A 241 -8.20 13.98 8.51
N VAL A 242 -9.07 14.95 8.76
CA VAL A 242 -10.42 14.66 9.30
C VAL A 242 -11.25 13.86 8.29
N GLY A 243 -11.19 14.26 7.02
CA GLY A 243 -11.95 13.66 5.94
C GLY A 243 -11.58 12.21 5.65
N ASN A 244 -10.29 11.86 5.61
CA ASN A 244 -9.84 10.49 5.39
C ASN A 244 -10.26 9.57 6.56
N PHE A 245 -10.19 10.04 7.81
CA PHE A 245 -10.67 9.27 8.95
C PHE A 245 -12.19 9.07 8.93
N ALA A 246 -12.96 10.13 8.64
CA ALA A 246 -14.41 10.04 8.55
C ALA A 246 -14.87 9.13 7.39
N LEU A 247 -14.32 9.34 6.18
CA LEU A 247 -14.62 8.52 5.01
C LEU A 247 -14.12 7.09 5.18
N GLY A 248 -12.94 6.87 5.79
CA GLY A 248 -12.41 5.54 6.08
C GLY A 248 -13.28 4.77 7.07
N THR A 249 -13.81 5.46 8.08
CA THR A 249 -14.78 4.88 9.02
C THR A 249 -16.09 4.52 8.32
N GLY A 250 -16.60 5.39 7.44
CA GLY A 250 -17.77 5.06 6.62
C GLY A 250 -17.50 3.88 5.68
N LEU A 251 -16.33 3.86 5.04
CA LEU A 251 -15.89 2.78 4.17
C LEU A 251 -15.81 1.44 4.91
N TYR A 252 -15.36 1.42 6.16
CA TYR A 252 -15.31 0.19 6.96
C TYR A 252 -16.67 -0.53 7.03
N PHE A 253 -17.75 0.20 7.34
CA PHE A 253 -19.09 -0.41 7.43
C PHE A 253 -19.60 -0.90 6.08
N VAL A 254 -19.33 -0.14 5.01
CA VAL A 254 -19.71 -0.53 3.64
C VAL A 254 -18.91 -1.76 3.21
N ALA A 255 -17.59 -1.74 3.38
CA ALA A 255 -16.69 -2.82 3.01
C ALA A 255 -17.00 -4.09 3.80
N LEU A 256 -17.29 -3.99 5.11
CA LEU A 256 -17.70 -5.14 5.92
C LEU A 256 -19.00 -5.78 5.40
N SER A 257 -19.96 -4.97 4.99
CA SER A 257 -21.21 -5.45 4.41
C SER A 257 -20.97 -6.15 3.06
N VAL A 258 -20.16 -5.54 2.19
CA VAL A 258 -19.77 -6.11 0.89
C VAL A 258 -19.03 -7.44 1.08
N VAL A 259 -18.03 -7.48 1.96
CA VAL A 259 -17.26 -8.69 2.28
C VAL A 259 -18.18 -9.80 2.77
N LYS A 260 -19.12 -9.52 3.68
CA LYS A 260 -20.06 -10.55 4.16
C LYS A 260 -20.88 -11.16 3.03
N VAL A 261 -21.28 -10.34 2.06
CA VAL A 261 -21.96 -10.82 0.84
C VAL A 261 -21.03 -11.66 -0.03
N LEU A 262 -19.79 -11.22 -0.24
CA LEU A 262 -18.80 -11.93 -1.07
C LEU A 262 -18.39 -13.29 -0.47
N LEU A 263 -18.25 -13.37 0.85
CA LEU A 263 -17.85 -14.59 1.55
C LEU A 263 -19.01 -15.60 1.64
N GLY A 264 -20.25 -15.12 1.83
CA GLY A 264 -21.43 -15.94 2.03
C GLY A 264 -21.70 -16.24 3.51
N SER A 265 -22.95 -16.53 3.84
CA SER A 265 -23.43 -16.64 5.23
C SER A 265 -22.76 -17.76 6.04
N ALA A 266 -22.45 -18.90 5.41
CA ALA A 266 -21.81 -20.04 6.07
C ALA A 266 -20.40 -19.67 6.56
N ALA A 267 -19.55 -19.16 5.66
CA ALA A 267 -18.20 -18.71 6.00
C ALA A 267 -18.22 -17.55 7.01
N VAL A 268 -19.16 -16.61 6.89
CA VAL A 268 -19.31 -15.51 7.87
C VAL A 268 -19.67 -16.04 9.25
N ALA A 269 -20.52 -17.06 9.35
CA ALA A 269 -20.88 -17.68 10.62
C ALA A 269 -19.68 -18.41 11.26
N GLU A 270 -18.88 -19.12 10.46
CA GLU A 270 -17.67 -19.81 10.92
C GLU A 270 -16.58 -18.85 11.38
N LEU A 271 -16.34 -17.77 10.62
CA LEU A 271 -15.35 -16.74 10.98
C LEU A 271 -15.71 -15.99 12.26
N GLY A 272 -17.01 -15.87 12.60
CA GLY A 272 -17.46 -15.14 13.78
C GLY A 272 -16.91 -13.71 13.82
N GLY A 273 -16.21 -13.36 14.90
CA GLY A 273 -15.60 -12.03 15.08
C GLY A 273 -14.48 -11.69 14.10
N VAL A 274 -13.81 -12.71 13.54
CA VAL A 274 -12.69 -12.57 12.60
C VAL A 274 -13.13 -11.87 11.32
N VAL A 275 -14.41 -11.98 10.93
CA VAL A 275 -14.93 -11.29 9.74
C VAL A 275 -14.69 -9.77 9.76
N ASN A 276 -14.52 -9.18 10.95
CA ASN A 276 -14.25 -7.74 11.10
C ASN A 276 -12.88 -7.32 10.55
N GLN A 277 -11.93 -8.23 10.33
CA GLN A 277 -10.63 -7.93 9.71
C GLN A 277 -10.69 -7.99 8.18
N PHE A 278 -11.69 -8.66 7.58
CA PHE A 278 -11.76 -8.84 6.14
C PHE A 278 -11.96 -7.55 5.30
N PRO A 279 -12.48 -6.42 5.83
CA PRO A 279 -12.34 -5.14 5.16
C PRO A 279 -10.89 -4.75 4.86
N ALA A 280 -9.93 -5.10 5.72
CA ALA A 280 -8.51 -4.92 5.44
C ALA A 280 -8.03 -5.86 4.32
N GLN A 281 -8.54 -7.09 4.29
CA GLN A 281 -8.19 -8.09 3.27
C GLN A 281 -8.68 -7.69 1.87
N LEU A 282 -9.90 -7.14 1.76
CA LEU A 282 -10.34 -6.50 0.52
C LEU A 282 -9.57 -5.21 0.25
N GLY A 283 -9.29 -4.44 1.30
CA GLY A 283 -8.55 -3.20 1.25
C GLY A 283 -7.15 -3.35 0.64
N VAL A 284 -6.39 -4.38 1.02
CA VAL A 284 -5.03 -4.62 0.51
C VAL A 284 -5.04 -5.00 -0.98
N CYS A 285 -6.03 -5.78 -1.42
CA CYS A 285 -6.26 -6.03 -2.85
C CYS A 285 -6.52 -4.72 -3.59
N TRP A 286 -7.25 -3.79 -2.99
CA TRP A 286 -7.53 -2.49 -3.60
C TRP A 286 -6.31 -1.57 -3.60
N ALA A 287 -5.57 -1.51 -2.49
CA ALA A 287 -4.32 -0.78 -2.37
C ALA A 287 -3.31 -1.24 -3.43
N PHE A 288 -3.16 -2.56 -3.61
CA PHE A 288 -2.34 -3.14 -4.67
C PHE A 288 -2.72 -2.59 -6.04
N TRP A 289 -3.99 -2.69 -6.43
CA TRP A 289 -4.41 -2.20 -7.73
C TRP A 289 -4.28 -0.68 -7.87
N MET A 290 -4.54 0.11 -6.84
CA MET A 290 -4.33 1.56 -6.90
C MET A 290 -2.85 1.90 -7.15
N ILE A 291 -1.94 1.33 -6.35
CA ILE A 291 -0.48 1.54 -6.47
C ILE A 291 0.04 1.02 -7.81
N PHE A 292 -0.31 -0.21 -8.17
CA PHE A 292 0.12 -0.83 -9.43
C PHE A 292 -0.42 -0.06 -10.64
N TRP A 293 -1.69 0.35 -10.61
CA TRP A 293 -2.31 1.07 -11.72
C TRP A 293 -1.68 2.45 -11.95
N ALA A 294 -1.42 3.19 -10.87
CA ALA A 294 -0.75 4.48 -10.95
C ALA A 294 0.65 4.36 -11.56
N ASN A 295 1.43 3.37 -11.14
CA ASN A 295 2.85 3.24 -11.51
C ASN A 295 3.08 2.49 -12.83
N ALA A 296 2.31 1.43 -13.12
CA ALA A 296 2.52 0.55 -14.27
C ALA A 296 1.61 0.88 -15.46
N PHE A 297 0.41 1.40 -15.22
CA PHE A 297 -0.53 1.80 -16.29
C PHE A 297 -0.61 3.32 -16.49
N GLY A 298 0.19 4.10 -15.74
CA GLY A 298 0.27 5.56 -15.85
C GLY A 298 -1.01 6.27 -15.41
N ASN A 299 -1.74 5.67 -14.46
CA ASN A 299 -3.01 6.17 -13.91
C ASN A 299 -4.06 6.51 -14.99
N LYS A 300 -4.13 5.74 -16.08
CA LYS A 300 -5.12 5.96 -17.15
C LYS A 300 -6.54 5.54 -16.70
N PRO A 301 -7.62 6.06 -17.30
CA PRO A 301 -7.66 7.04 -18.39
C PRO A 301 -7.31 8.46 -17.93
N THR A 302 -6.86 9.27 -18.89
CA THR A 302 -6.64 10.73 -18.73
C THR A 302 -7.29 11.51 -19.88
N GLY A 303 -8.18 10.87 -20.63
CA GLY A 303 -8.73 11.39 -21.90
C GLY A 303 -10.18 11.86 -21.81
N PHE A 304 -10.84 11.66 -20.67
CA PHE A 304 -12.21 12.13 -20.41
C PHE A 304 -12.19 13.41 -19.55
N ALA A 305 -13.37 13.93 -19.20
CA ALA A 305 -13.49 14.96 -18.17
C ALA A 305 -12.94 14.46 -16.82
N ASP A 306 -12.38 15.37 -16.01
CA ASP A 306 -11.67 15.02 -14.78
C ASP A 306 -12.46 14.09 -13.87
N GLY A 307 -13.70 14.46 -13.50
CA GLY A 307 -14.54 13.64 -12.64
C GLY A 307 -14.83 12.24 -13.21
N VAL A 308 -14.94 12.12 -14.54
CA VAL A 308 -15.14 10.84 -15.22
C VAL A 308 -13.87 9.99 -15.18
N ASN A 309 -12.69 10.59 -15.42
CA ASN A 309 -11.42 9.88 -15.28
C ASN A 309 -11.24 9.33 -13.86
N LEU A 310 -11.48 10.18 -12.85
CA LEU A 310 -11.34 9.80 -11.44
C LEU A 310 -12.30 8.66 -11.06
N LEU A 311 -13.57 8.76 -11.47
CA LEU A 311 -14.57 7.72 -11.21
C LEU A 311 -14.19 6.39 -11.88
N ILE A 312 -13.76 6.42 -13.15
CA ILE A 312 -13.36 5.20 -13.87
C ILE A 312 -12.18 4.53 -13.15
N ARG A 313 -11.16 5.28 -12.73
CA ARG A 313 -10.00 4.72 -12.01
C ARG A 313 -10.42 4.08 -10.69
N ALA A 314 -11.29 4.73 -9.92
CA ALA A 314 -11.79 4.20 -8.65
C ALA A 314 -12.59 2.90 -8.85
N VAL A 315 -13.55 2.89 -9.78
CA VAL A 315 -14.37 1.71 -10.09
C VAL A 315 -13.53 0.57 -10.65
N LEU A 316 -12.59 0.87 -11.56
CA LEU A 316 -11.73 -0.12 -12.18
C LEU A 316 -10.81 -0.80 -11.14
N THR A 317 -10.13 -0.01 -10.31
CA THR A 317 -9.24 -0.56 -9.28
C THR A 317 -10.01 -1.34 -8.22
N LEU A 318 -11.22 -0.89 -7.85
CA LEU A 318 -12.10 -1.64 -6.95
C LEU A 318 -12.58 -2.96 -7.58
N GLY A 319 -13.01 -2.94 -8.84
CA GLY A 319 -13.46 -4.14 -9.54
C GLY A 319 -12.36 -5.19 -9.65
N LEU A 320 -11.14 -4.75 -9.99
CA LEU A 320 -9.96 -5.61 -9.99
C LEU A 320 -9.64 -6.14 -8.59
N ALA A 321 -9.79 -5.33 -7.54
CA ALA A 321 -9.59 -5.74 -6.15
C ALA A 321 -10.56 -6.84 -5.72
N VAL A 322 -11.86 -6.71 -6.06
CA VAL A 322 -12.87 -7.73 -5.76
C VAL A 322 -12.55 -9.04 -6.48
N VAL A 323 -12.14 -8.98 -7.75
CA VAL A 323 -11.73 -10.17 -8.50
C VAL A 323 -10.50 -10.81 -7.86
N THR A 324 -9.48 -10.02 -7.50
CA THR A 324 -8.28 -10.53 -6.81
C THR A 324 -8.61 -11.13 -5.46
N PHE A 325 -9.48 -10.49 -4.67
CA PHE A 325 -9.92 -10.98 -3.37
C PHE A 325 -10.62 -12.34 -3.48
N LEU A 326 -11.58 -12.48 -4.39
CA LEU A 326 -12.29 -13.75 -4.60
C LEU A 326 -11.36 -14.84 -5.14
N PHE A 327 -10.54 -14.51 -6.15
CA PHE A 327 -9.57 -15.45 -6.71
C PHE A 327 -8.54 -15.91 -5.66
N TYR A 328 -8.10 -14.99 -4.81
CA TYR A 328 -7.16 -15.29 -3.74
C TYR A 328 -7.75 -16.30 -2.75
N TYR A 329 -8.86 -15.94 -2.10
CA TYR A 329 -9.42 -16.74 -1.01
C TYR A 329 -10.05 -18.06 -1.45
N ARG A 330 -10.57 -18.15 -2.68
CA ARG A 330 -11.26 -19.33 -3.20
C ARG A 330 -10.36 -20.25 -4.05
N PHE A 331 -9.12 -19.85 -4.35
CA PHE A 331 -8.26 -20.62 -5.24
C PHE A 331 -6.77 -20.43 -4.95
N ALA A 332 -6.24 -19.21 -5.05
CA ALA A 332 -4.80 -19.00 -5.03
C ALA A 332 -4.17 -19.35 -3.68
N ALA A 333 -4.81 -18.98 -2.57
CA ALA A 333 -4.30 -19.22 -1.23
C ALA A 333 -4.09 -20.72 -0.96
N GLU A 334 -5.05 -21.56 -1.35
CA GLU A 334 -4.94 -23.02 -1.18
C GLU A 334 -3.97 -23.65 -2.17
N HIS A 335 -4.20 -23.42 -3.48
CA HIS A 335 -3.57 -24.23 -4.53
C HIS A 335 -2.26 -23.66 -5.07
N ILE A 336 -1.99 -22.37 -4.84
CA ILE A 336 -0.76 -21.72 -5.28
C ILE A 336 0.11 -21.38 -4.08
N LEU A 337 -0.45 -20.90 -2.97
CA LEU A 337 0.33 -20.39 -1.83
C LEU A 337 0.38 -21.35 -0.63
N HIS A 338 -0.32 -22.48 -0.72
CA HIS A 338 -0.43 -23.52 0.30
C HIS A 338 -0.76 -23.00 1.70
N GLU A 339 -1.56 -21.94 1.77
CA GLU A 339 -1.94 -21.32 3.02
C GLU A 339 -3.07 -22.10 3.70
N PRO A 340 -3.08 -22.11 5.05
CA PRO A 340 -4.08 -22.84 5.82
C PRO A 340 -5.49 -22.29 5.61
N ALA A 341 -6.48 -23.15 5.82
CA ALA A 341 -7.89 -22.77 5.82
C ALA A 341 -8.18 -21.78 6.97
N VAL A 342 -9.03 -20.79 6.69
CA VAL A 342 -9.56 -19.84 7.69
C VAL A 342 -11.06 -20.01 7.92
N ALA A 343 -11.75 -20.61 6.96
CA ALA A 343 -13.11 -21.12 7.05
C ALA A 343 -13.33 -22.12 5.91
N ASP A 344 -14.45 -22.85 5.90
CA ASP A 344 -14.76 -23.80 4.83
C ASP A 344 -14.75 -23.12 3.44
N GLY A 345 -13.90 -23.64 2.55
CA GLY A 345 -13.68 -23.08 1.20
C GLY A 345 -12.98 -21.71 1.16
N LEU A 346 -12.37 -21.24 2.26
CA LEU A 346 -11.58 -20.02 2.31
C LEU A 346 -10.20 -20.27 2.92
N HIS A 347 -9.15 -19.83 2.24
CA HIS A 347 -7.77 -20.04 2.65
C HIS A 347 -6.97 -18.75 2.76
N GLY A 348 -5.99 -18.75 3.66
CA GLY A 348 -4.92 -17.77 3.73
C GLY A 348 -5.29 -16.39 4.25
N ASN A 349 -4.36 -15.46 4.03
CA ASN A 349 -4.38 -14.10 4.56
C ASN A 349 -3.83 -13.12 3.52
N ALA A 350 -4.72 -12.39 2.83
CA ALA A 350 -4.32 -11.51 1.73
C ALA A 350 -3.29 -10.45 2.16
N LEU A 351 -3.31 -9.98 3.41
CA LEU A 351 -2.28 -9.08 3.96
C LEU A 351 -0.87 -9.69 3.99
N GLY A 352 -0.71 -11.01 3.86
CA GLY A 352 0.59 -11.64 3.67
C GLY A 352 1.06 -11.50 2.21
N PHE A 353 0.42 -12.25 1.30
CA PHE A 353 0.90 -12.35 -0.07
C PHE A 353 0.62 -11.11 -0.95
N VAL A 354 -0.49 -10.42 -0.74
CA VAL A 354 -0.81 -9.24 -1.56
C VAL A 354 0.10 -8.07 -1.19
N ASP A 355 0.39 -7.86 0.10
CA ASP A 355 1.41 -6.88 0.52
C ASP A 355 2.81 -7.28 0.05
N TRP A 356 3.13 -8.57 -0.02
CA TRP A 356 4.37 -9.05 -0.67
C TRP A 356 4.42 -8.65 -2.14
N THR A 357 3.29 -8.75 -2.84
CA THR A 357 3.15 -8.33 -4.24
C THR A 357 3.23 -6.81 -4.38
N VAL A 358 2.70 -6.04 -3.42
CA VAL A 358 2.88 -4.58 -3.34
C VAL A 358 4.36 -4.23 -3.18
N LEU A 359 5.07 -4.90 -2.28
CA LEU A 359 6.50 -4.67 -2.09
C LEU A 359 7.30 -4.94 -3.38
N TRP A 360 7.01 -6.02 -4.09
CA TRP A 360 7.61 -6.28 -5.40
C TRP A 360 7.23 -5.26 -6.46
N THR A 361 6.02 -4.72 -6.42
CA THR A 361 5.63 -3.58 -7.27
C THR A 361 6.53 -2.39 -7.01
N LEU A 362 6.75 -2.04 -5.73
CA LEU A 362 7.61 -0.93 -5.35
C LEU A 362 9.08 -1.19 -5.71
N PHE A 363 9.59 -2.40 -5.53
CA PHE A 363 10.95 -2.73 -5.94
C PHE A 363 11.11 -2.71 -7.46
N TYR A 364 10.30 -3.44 -8.20
CA TYR A 364 10.50 -3.62 -9.63
C TYR A 364 10.04 -2.42 -10.46
N VAL A 365 8.81 -1.94 -10.24
CA VAL A 365 8.23 -0.86 -11.05
C VAL A 365 8.84 0.49 -10.66
N VAL A 366 9.05 0.75 -9.37
CA VAL A 366 9.59 2.04 -8.90
C VAL A 366 11.11 2.00 -8.72
N GLY A 367 11.64 1.04 -7.96
CA GLY A 367 13.08 0.94 -7.67
C GLY A 367 13.94 0.62 -8.90
N PHE A 368 13.62 -0.47 -9.60
CA PHE A 368 14.26 -0.87 -10.86
C PHE A 368 13.70 -0.15 -12.09
N GLN A 369 12.66 0.68 -11.93
CA GLN A 369 12.05 1.48 -13.00
C GLN A 369 11.58 0.65 -14.21
N SER A 370 11.06 -0.55 -13.94
CA SER A 370 10.66 -1.54 -14.95
C SER A 370 11.82 -1.90 -15.90
N LEU A 371 12.99 -2.18 -15.33
CA LEU A 371 14.20 -2.52 -16.08
C LEU A 371 13.94 -3.65 -17.09
N GLY A 372 14.37 -3.46 -18.33
CA GLY A 372 14.13 -4.41 -19.43
C GLY A 372 12.85 -4.16 -20.23
N LEU A 373 11.91 -3.33 -19.75
CA LEU A 373 10.66 -3.01 -20.46
C LEU A 373 10.71 -1.66 -21.22
N GLY A 374 11.89 -1.09 -21.43
CA GLY A 374 12.06 0.24 -22.03
C GLY A 374 11.39 0.40 -23.41
N ARG A 375 11.35 -0.66 -24.23
CA ARG A 375 10.68 -0.64 -25.55
C ARG A 375 9.16 -0.55 -25.48
N LEU A 376 8.57 -1.00 -24.36
CA LEU A 376 7.13 -0.97 -24.12
C LEU A 376 6.68 0.30 -23.39
N LYS A 377 7.61 1.05 -22.77
CA LYS A 377 7.27 2.30 -22.06
C LYS A 377 6.44 3.21 -22.98
N PRO A 378 5.30 3.73 -22.49
CA PRO A 378 4.58 4.76 -23.21
C PRO A 378 5.53 5.94 -23.44
N GLY A 379 5.60 6.45 -24.67
CA GLY A 379 6.27 7.73 -24.90
C GLY A 379 5.57 8.80 -24.06
N SER A 380 6.34 9.68 -23.43
CA SER A 380 5.82 10.89 -22.80
C SER A 380 4.98 11.63 -23.83
N ALA A 381 3.68 11.76 -23.53
CA ALA A 381 2.74 12.51 -24.35
C ALA A 381 3.08 14.00 -24.30
#